data_AF-A0A3D4BD16-F1
#
_entry.id   AF-A0A3D4BD16-F1
#
_cell.length_a   1.000
_cell.length_b   1.000
_cell.length_c   1.000
_cell.angle_alpha   90.00
_cell.angle_beta   90.00
_cell.angle_gamma   90.00
#
_symmetry.space_group_name_H-M   'P 1'
#
loop_
_entity.id
_entity.type
_entity.pdbx_description
1 polymer ?
#
loop_
_entity_poly.entity_id
_entity_poly.type
_entity_poly.pdbx_seq_one_letter_code
_entity_poly.pdbx_strand_id
1 'polypeptide(L)'
;MDVFSRYMITNDYHFEVARDPWDLYISDPHYGSLGYDGYHDWHILQARFILTFIFEYASTLGLIDVAFVDPNSTRRDFHDMWGADDLTFLSRYDGLRYFRINALGAWCLGLADRYTATAPEKRAVFNVLPMMDRLFVEQIAKQTSDNVWKLSSDQILTICEQGQSISEIVSRLAAVSERDLPHTVEVFFKDLNDRTNMLTDVGPAQLIEIADGETMALLAHDLQLRKYCMPAGDRHIVVPAHAEKSFRKTLKKMGYAVKSAI
;
A
#
# COMPACT_ATOMS: atom_id res chain seq x y z
N MET A 1 -6.79 22.42 -21.47
CA MET A 1 -8.11 21.73 -21.48
C MET A 1 -8.97 22.10 -22.68
N ASP A 2 -9.16 23.38 -23.01
CA ASP A 2 -10.08 23.76 -24.10
C ASP A 2 -9.64 23.31 -25.50
N VAL A 3 -8.33 23.13 -25.70
CA VAL A 3 -7.79 22.48 -26.92
C VAL A 3 -8.19 21.01 -26.99
N PHE A 4 -8.17 20.29 -25.86
CA PHE A 4 -8.56 18.89 -25.78
C PHE A 4 -10.06 18.70 -26.03
N SER A 5 -10.90 19.54 -25.41
CA SER A 5 -12.35 19.57 -25.70
C SER A 5 -12.64 19.82 -27.18
N ARG A 6 -11.98 20.83 -27.79
CA ARG A 6 -12.14 21.10 -29.23
C ARG A 6 -11.68 19.94 -30.11
N TYR A 7 -10.57 19.29 -29.74
CA TYR A 7 -10.10 18.09 -30.42
C TYR A 7 -11.15 16.98 -30.37
N MET A 8 -11.75 16.72 -29.21
CA MET A 8 -12.80 15.70 -29.08
C MET A 8 -14.02 16.02 -29.94
N ILE A 9 -14.54 17.25 -29.87
CA ILE A 9 -15.68 17.69 -30.68
C ILE A 9 -15.36 17.56 -32.18
N THR A 10 -14.17 17.99 -32.61
CA THR A 10 -13.78 17.96 -34.04
C THR A 10 -13.62 16.53 -34.57
N ASN A 11 -13.28 15.58 -33.70
CA ASN A 11 -13.12 14.17 -34.06
C ASN A 11 -14.37 13.33 -33.73
N ASP A 12 -15.52 13.96 -33.43
CA ASP A 12 -16.78 13.27 -33.13
C ASP A 12 -16.70 12.32 -31.92
N TYR A 13 -15.80 12.61 -30.97
CA TYR A 13 -15.68 11.84 -29.72
C TYR A 13 -16.71 12.33 -28.69
N HIS A 14 -17.96 11.93 -28.87
CA HIS A 14 -19.07 12.24 -27.98
C HIS A 14 -19.37 11.13 -26.97
N PHE A 15 -19.91 11.51 -25.81
CA PHE A 15 -20.40 10.58 -24.80
C PHE A 15 -21.47 11.25 -23.94
N GLU A 16 -22.35 10.42 -23.37
CA GLU A 16 -23.40 10.85 -22.46
C GLU A 16 -22.91 10.78 -21.01
N VAL A 17 -23.09 11.88 -20.27
CA VAL A 17 -22.76 11.97 -18.84
C VAL A 17 -23.98 11.73 -17.97
N ALA A 18 -25.15 12.18 -18.43
CA ALA A 18 -26.40 12.13 -17.71
C ALA A 18 -27.43 11.35 -18.54
N ARG A 19 -28.15 10.43 -17.90
CA ARG A 19 -29.26 9.69 -18.53
C ARG A 19 -30.47 10.57 -18.78
N ASP A 20 -30.71 11.51 -17.87
CA ASP A 20 -31.77 12.50 -17.98
C ASP A 20 -31.27 13.87 -17.50
N PRO A 21 -30.94 14.79 -18.42
CA PRO A 21 -30.58 16.16 -18.06
C PRO A 21 -31.72 16.94 -17.39
N TRP A 22 -32.98 16.48 -17.49
CA TRP A 22 -34.13 17.14 -16.86
C TRP A 22 -34.06 17.13 -15.32
N ASP A 23 -33.37 16.15 -14.74
CA ASP A 23 -33.17 16.03 -13.30
C ASP A 23 -32.01 16.91 -12.77
N LEU A 24 -31.23 17.52 -13.65
CA LEU A 24 -30.06 18.32 -13.28
C LEU A 24 -30.41 19.80 -13.24
N TYR A 25 -29.90 20.51 -12.24
CA TYR A 25 -30.07 21.96 -12.07
C TYR A 25 -28.85 22.52 -11.33
N ILE A 26 -28.66 23.84 -11.42
CA ILE A 26 -27.61 24.56 -10.69
C ILE A 26 -28.26 25.26 -9.49
N SER A 27 -27.71 25.02 -8.30
CA SER A 27 -28.12 25.62 -7.02
C SER A 27 -29.53 25.25 -6.54
N ASP A 28 -30.59 25.59 -7.28
CA ASP A 28 -31.98 25.36 -6.92
C ASP A 28 -32.84 24.95 -8.14
N PRO A 29 -33.75 23.97 -8.03
CA PRO A 29 -34.61 23.55 -9.15
C PRO A 29 -35.48 24.65 -9.75
N HIS A 30 -35.82 25.70 -8.98
CA HIS A 30 -36.65 26.82 -9.46
C HIS A 30 -35.93 27.68 -10.50
N TYR A 31 -34.60 27.59 -10.61
CA TYR A 31 -33.82 28.24 -11.66
C TYR A 31 -33.87 27.50 -13.00
N GLY A 32 -34.56 26.37 -13.05
CA GLY A 32 -34.73 25.57 -14.25
C GLY A 32 -33.74 24.42 -14.33
N SER A 33 -34.02 23.56 -15.30
CA SER A 33 -33.29 22.31 -15.50
C SER A 33 -32.27 22.45 -16.64
N LEU A 34 -31.20 21.67 -16.58
CA LEU A 34 -30.24 21.55 -17.67
C LEU A 34 -30.83 20.85 -18.90
N GLY A 35 -32.03 20.25 -18.82
CA GLY A 35 -32.74 19.67 -19.96
C GLY A 35 -33.21 20.64 -21.04
N TYR A 36 -33.22 21.96 -20.77
CA TYR A 36 -33.51 22.95 -21.79
C TYR A 36 -32.36 23.08 -22.80
N ASP A 37 -32.70 23.24 -24.09
CA ASP A 37 -31.72 23.45 -25.16
C ASP A 37 -30.82 24.67 -24.87
N GLY A 38 -29.50 24.48 -24.99
CA GLY A 38 -28.49 25.51 -24.72
C GLY A 38 -28.06 25.62 -23.24
N TYR A 39 -28.65 24.84 -22.33
CA TYR A 39 -28.29 24.85 -20.90
C TYR A 39 -27.36 23.68 -20.49
N HIS A 40 -27.10 22.72 -21.38
CA HIS A 40 -26.21 21.57 -21.10
C HIS A 40 -25.19 21.30 -22.20
N ASP A 41 -24.73 22.35 -22.89
CA ASP A 41 -23.71 22.24 -23.93
C ASP A 41 -22.47 21.50 -23.44
N TRP A 42 -21.65 21.01 -24.38
CA TRP A 42 -20.43 20.23 -24.12
C TRP A 42 -19.60 20.76 -22.95
N HIS A 43 -19.46 22.09 -22.84
CA HIS A 43 -18.64 22.75 -21.82
C HIS A 43 -19.18 22.60 -20.39
N ILE A 44 -20.49 22.40 -20.23
CA ILE A 44 -21.19 22.29 -18.94
C ILE A 44 -21.17 20.87 -18.42
N LEU A 45 -21.53 19.86 -19.23
CA LEU A 45 -21.59 18.48 -18.77
C LEU A 45 -20.32 17.69 -19.11
N GLN A 46 -20.07 17.44 -20.40
CA GLN A 46 -18.99 16.56 -20.85
C GLN A 46 -17.61 17.08 -20.45
N ALA A 47 -17.36 18.37 -20.65
CA ALA A 47 -16.08 18.96 -20.28
C ALA A 47 -15.87 18.92 -18.76
N ARG A 48 -16.89 19.21 -17.93
CA ARG A 48 -16.77 19.14 -16.47
C ARG A 48 -16.60 17.71 -15.96
N PHE A 49 -17.23 16.75 -16.62
CA PHE A 49 -16.98 15.34 -16.39
C PHE A 49 -15.52 14.97 -16.74
N ILE A 50 -14.99 15.42 -17.89
CA ILE A 50 -13.59 15.18 -18.28
C ILE A 50 -12.62 15.78 -17.26
N LEU A 51 -12.86 17.01 -16.77
CA LEU A 51 -12.00 17.62 -15.75
C LEU A 51 -11.98 16.74 -14.49
N THR A 52 -13.14 16.24 -14.06
CA THR A 52 -13.27 15.33 -12.93
C THR A 52 -12.52 14.03 -13.17
N PHE A 53 -12.69 13.41 -14.34
CA PHE A 53 -12.02 12.16 -14.70
C PHE A 53 -10.50 12.31 -14.72
N ILE A 54 -10.01 13.36 -15.38
CA ILE A 54 -8.57 13.65 -15.48
C ILE A 54 -7.99 13.90 -14.09
N PHE A 55 -8.67 14.69 -13.25
CA PHE A 55 -8.14 15.06 -11.94
C PHE A 55 -8.26 13.93 -10.92
N GLU A 56 -9.43 13.35 -10.73
CA GLU A 56 -9.69 12.39 -9.65
C GLU A 56 -9.27 10.96 -9.97
N TYR A 57 -9.20 10.58 -11.25
CA TYR A 57 -8.90 9.21 -11.65
C TYR A 57 -7.54 9.11 -12.33
N ALA A 58 -7.35 9.79 -13.46
CA ALA A 58 -6.13 9.62 -14.25
C ALA A 58 -4.89 10.16 -13.52
N SER A 59 -5.01 11.30 -12.82
CA SER A 59 -3.89 11.88 -12.08
C SER A 59 -3.56 11.11 -10.80
N THR A 60 -4.57 10.62 -10.07
CA THR A 60 -4.39 9.86 -8.81
C THR A 60 -3.80 8.47 -9.05
N LEU A 61 -4.09 7.86 -10.19
CA LEU A 61 -3.42 6.64 -10.67
C LEU A 61 -1.99 6.91 -11.16
N GLY A 62 -1.55 8.17 -11.21
CA GLY A 62 -0.22 8.56 -11.66
C GLY A 62 0.01 8.43 -13.17
N LEU A 63 -1.05 8.32 -13.98
CA LEU A 63 -0.95 8.17 -15.44
C LEU A 63 -0.60 9.49 -16.14
N ILE A 64 -0.91 10.60 -15.51
CA ILE A 64 -0.73 11.93 -16.07
C ILE A 64 -0.21 12.90 -15.03
N ASP A 65 0.56 13.87 -15.49
CA ASP A 65 0.92 15.06 -14.72
C ASP A 65 -0.13 16.13 -14.98
N VAL A 66 -0.57 16.86 -13.95
CA VAL A 66 -1.57 17.93 -14.07
C VAL A 66 -1.01 19.28 -13.63
N ALA A 67 -1.41 20.34 -14.33
CA ALA A 67 -1.17 21.72 -13.93
C ALA A 67 -2.49 22.35 -13.50
N PHE A 68 -2.58 22.64 -12.20
CA PHE A 68 -3.79 23.14 -11.54
C PHE A 68 -3.53 24.52 -10.94
N VAL A 69 -4.49 25.42 -11.10
CA VAL A 69 -4.53 26.74 -10.47
C VAL A 69 -5.80 26.87 -9.64
N ASP A 70 -5.90 27.93 -8.84
CA ASP A 70 -7.14 28.22 -8.11
C ASP A 70 -8.34 28.27 -9.09
N PRO A 71 -9.44 27.53 -8.84
CA PRO A 71 -10.58 27.47 -9.75
C PRO A 71 -11.36 28.80 -9.83
N ASN A 72 -11.22 29.69 -8.84
CA ASN A 72 -11.98 30.94 -8.77
C ASN A 72 -11.80 31.79 -10.02
N SER A 73 -12.92 32.05 -10.70
CA SER A 73 -12.99 32.88 -11.92
C SER A 73 -12.09 32.42 -13.07
N THR A 74 -11.57 31.19 -13.03
CA THR A 74 -10.69 30.63 -14.06
C THR A 74 -11.44 30.27 -15.33
N ARG A 75 -12.71 29.88 -15.19
CA ARG A 75 -13.66 29.64 -16.28
C ARG A 75 -14.87 30.55 -16.09
N ARG A 76 -15.44 31.04 -17.20
CA ARG A 76 -16.56 31.98 -17.22
C ARG A 76 -17.70 31.52 -18.14
N ASP A 77 -17.67 30.26 -18.53
CA ASP A 77 -18.55 29.61 -19.52
C ASP A 77 -19.92 29.22 -18.97
N PHE A 78 -20.23 29.58 -17.72
CA PHE A 78 -21.45 29.17 -17.01
C PHE A 78 -22.21 30.34 -16.37
N HIS A 79 -21.68 31.58 -16.41
CA HIS A 79 -22.31 32.72 -15.72
C HIS A 79 -23.61 33.19 -16.35
N ASP A 80 -23.86 32.87 -17.63
CA ASP A 80 -25.13 33.19 -18.29
C ASP A 80 -26.25 32.18 -17.91
N MET A 81 -25.93 31.16 -17.09
CA MET A 81 -26.89 30.16 -16.64
C MET A 81 -27.62 30.60 -15.38
N TRP A 82 -28.91 30.30 -15.33
CA TRP A 82 -29.74 30.58 -14.16
C TRP A 82 -29.25 29.77 -12.95
N GLY A 83 -29.13 30.44 -11.80
CA GLY A 83 -28.63 29.84 -10.55
C GLY A 83 -27.10 29.83 -10.39
N ALA A 84 -26.37 30.38 -11.36
CA ALA A 84 -24.91 30.48 -11.33
C ALA A 84 -24.36 31.85 -10.87
N ASP A 85 -25.22 32.81 -10.57
CA ASP A 85 -24.85 34.21 -10.31
C ASP A 85 -23.84 34.37 -9.15
N ASP A 86 -24.01 33.57 -8.10
CA ASP A 86 -23.16 33.60 -6.90
C ASP A 86 -21.96 32.63 -6.97
N LEU A 87 -21.83 31.86 -8.05
CA LEU A 87 -20.80 30.84 -8.19
C LEU A 87 -19.50 31.44 -8.75
N THR A 88 -18.41 31.34 -8.00
CA THR A 88 -17.07 31.74 -8.48
C THR A 88 -16.45 30.70 -9.43
N PHE A 89 -16.93 29.46 -9.39
CA PHE A 89 -16.61 28.37 -10.30
C PHE A 89 -17.75 27.35 -10.30
N LEU A 90 -17.94 26.61 -11.40
CA LEU A 90 -18.99 25.58 -11.49
C LEU A 90 -18.50 24.24 -10.94
N SER A 91 -17.21 23.94 -11.10
CA SER A 91 -16.58 22.73 -10.56
C SER A 91 -15.28 23.08 -9.86
N ARG A 92 -14.97 22.36 -8.77
CA ARG A 92 -13.68 22.48 -8.08
C ARG A 92 -12.48 22.19 -8.99
N TYR A 93 -12.69 21.53 -10.13
CA TYR A 93 -11.67 21.23 -11.12
C TYR A 93 -11.56 22.28 -12.23
N ASP A 94 -12.32 23.38 -12.18
CA ASP A 94 -12.28 24.45 -13.19
C ASP A 94 -10.87 25.06 -13.32
N GLY A 95 -10.07 24.96 -12.26
CA GLY A 95 -8.65 25.32 -12.18
C GLY A 95 -7.69 24.43 -12.97
N LEU A 96 -8.13 23.30 -13.54
CA LEU A 96 -7.27 22.41 -14.32
C LEU A 96 -6.99 23.00 -15.71
N ARG A 97 -5.74 23.40 -15.95
CA ARG A 97 -5.31 24.10 -17.17
C ARG A 97 -4.69 23.15 -18.19
N TYR A 98 -3.76 22.32 -17.74
CA TYR A 98 -2.98 21.42 -18.59
C TYR A 98 -2.84 20.06 -17.94
N PHE A 99 -2.66 19.06 -18.78
CA PHE A 99 -2.22 17.74 -18.37
C PHE A 99 -1.23 17.22 -19.41
N ARG A 100 -0.41 16.26 -19.01
CA ARG A 100 0.50 15.55 -19.89
C ARG A 100 0.53 14.08 -19.51
N ILE A 101 0.50 13.20 -20.51
CA ILE A 101 0.73 11.77 -20.31
C ILE A 101 2.20 11.56 -19.93
N ASN A 102 2.44 10.98 -18.75
CA ASN A 102 3.79 10.70 -18.27
C ASN A 102 4.26 9.30 -18.71
N ALA A 103 5.46 8.88 -18.30
CA ALA A 103 6.04 7.60 -18.71
C ALA A 103 5.18 6.39 -18.31
N LEU A 104 4.55 6.43 -17.13
CA LEU A 104 3.65 5.37 -16.67
C LEU A 104 2.38 5.34 -17.53
N GLY A 105 1.74 6.51 -17.73
CA GLY A 105 0.55 6.59 -18.56
C GLY A 105 0.78 6.18 -19.99
N ALA A 106 1.92 6.54 -20.59
CA ALA A 106 2.26 6.16 -21.95
C ALA A 106 2.35 4.63 -22.09
N TRP A 107 2.93 3.95 -21.11
CA TRP A 107 2.97 2.49 -21.11
C TRP A 107 1.59 1.87 -20.89
N CYS A 108 0.82 2.34 -19.90
CA CYS A 108 -0.53 1.83 -19.63
C CYS A 108 -1.50 2.01 -20.80
N LEU A 109 -1.33 3.08 -21.59
CA LEU A 109 -2.15 3.38 -22.76
C LEU A 109 -1.63 2.72 -24.06
N GLY A 110 -0.54 1.93 -23.98
CA GLY A 110 0.06 1.27 -25.15
C GLY A 110 0.78 2.22 -26.12
N LEU A 111 1.09 3.43 -25.67
CA LEU A 111 1.90 4.41 -26.42
C LEU A 111 3.41 4.16 -26.28
N ALA A 112 3.82 3.33 -25.32
CA ALA A 112 5.20 2.89 -25.12
C ALA A 112 5.27 1.39 -24.81
N ASP A 113 6.22 0.68 -25.43
CA ASP A 113 6.36 -0.79 -25.28
C ASP A 113 6.93 -1.21 -23.92
N ARG A 114 7.67 -0.31 -23.26
CA ARG A 114 8.35 -0.59 -21.99
C ARG A 114 8.21 0.59 -21.04
N TYR A 115 7.87 0.28 -19.80
CA TYR A 115 7.95 1.23 -18.69
C TYR A 115 9.29 1.09 -17.99
N THR A 116 10.00 2.22 -17.85
CA THR A 116 11.14 2.35 -16.93
C THR A 116 10.77 3.42 -15.93
N ALA A 117 10.67 3.06 -14.65
CA ALA A 117 10.37 4.02 -13.61
C ALA A 117 11.43 5.14 -13.61
N THR A 118 10.99 6.38 -13.73
CA THR A 118 11.88 7.53 -13.59
C THR A 118 12.43 7.50 -12.16
N ALA A 119 13.76 7.37 -12.02
CA ALA A 119 14.39 7.45 -10.73
C ALA A 119 13.97 8.78 -10.07
N PRO A 120 13.52 8.77 -8.80
CA PRO A 120 13.15 10.00 -8.13
C PRO A 120 14.28 11.02 -8.22
N GLU A 121 13.95 12.27 -8.54
CA GLU A 121 14.92 13.36 -8.68
C GLU A 121 15.68 13.50 -7.36
N LYS A 122 16.96 13.08 -7.36
CA LYS A 122 17.85 13.19 -6.20
C LYS A 122 18.08 14.69 -5.92
N ARG A 123 17.42 15.22 -4.90
CA ARG A 123 17.60 16.60 -4.42
C ARG A 123 18.54 16.64 -3.24
N ALA A 124 19.65 17.35 -3.45
CA ALA A 124 20.78 17.59 -2.55
C ALA A 124 20.38 18.15 -1.18
N VAL A 125 19.69 17.37 -0.36
CA VAL A 125 19.43 17.69 1.04
C VAL A 125 19.50 16.38 1.81
N PHE A 126 20.47 16.29 2.70
CA PHE A 126 20.59 15.20 3.65
C PHE A 126 19.51 15.35 4.74
N ASN A 127 18.27 15.24 4.31
CA ASN A 127 17.07 14.95 5.08
C ASN A 127 16.41 13.84 4.26
N VAL A 128 16.67 12.56 4.58
CA VAL A 128 16.08 11.38 3.89
C VAL A 128 14.55 11.30 4.10
N LEU A 129 13.97 12.28 4.78
CA LEU A 129 12.64 12.32 5.37
C LEU A 129 11.53 12.98 4.54
N PRO A 130 11.74 14.11 3.82
CA PRO A 130 10.65 14.77 3.09
C PRO A 130 10.21 13.99 1.85
N MET A 131 11.04 13.07 1.35
CA MET A 131 10.82 12.35 0.08
C MET A 131 10.40 10.89 0.28
N MET A 132 10.58 10.34 1.49
CA MET A 132 10.16 8.99 1.81
C MET A 132 8.75 9.02 2.41
N ASP A 133 7.94 8.01 2.12
CA ASP A 133 6.62 7.87 2.72
C ASP A 133 6.75 7.91 4.25
N ARG A 134 6.10 8.91 4.87
CA ARG A 134 6.15 9.13 6.31
C ARG A 134 5.70 7.88 7.08
N LEU A 135 4.76 7.12 6.51
CA LEU A 135 4.30 5.86 7.09
C LEU A 135 5.41 4.81 7.14
N PHE A 136 6.26 4.74 6.11
CA PHE A 136 7.40 3.82 6.10
C PHE A 136 8.46 4.22 7.13
N VAL A 137 8.72 5.53 7.29
CA VAL A 137 9.67 6.00 8.33
C VAL A 137 9.15 5.68 9.73
N GLU A 138 7.86 5.94 9.98
CA GLU A 138 7.19 5.65 11.26
C GLU A 138 7.22 4.17 11.63
N GLN A 139 7.24 3.30 10.61
CA GLN A 139 7.38 1.86 10.79
C GLN A 139 8.78 1.44 11.23
N ILE A 140 9.87 2.08 10.78
CA ILE A 140 11.25 1.63 11.05
C ILE A 140 12.02 2.49 12.06
N ALA A 141 11.50 3.67 12.41
CA ALA A 141 12.17 4.65 13.24
C ALA A 141 11.23 5.35 14.22
N LYS A 142 11.77 5.74 15.38
CA LYS A 142 11.09 6.56 16.39
C LYS A 142 11.45 8.02 16.23
N GLN A 143 10.44 8.89 16.25
CA GLN A 143 10.64 10.33 16.22
C GLN A 143 11.28 10.79 17.54
N THR A 144 12.40 11.52 17.45
CA THR A 144 13.11 12.07 18.63
C THR A 144 12.87 13.58 18.76
N SER A 145 12.71 14.29 17.64
CA SER A 145 12.31 15.70 17.61
C SER A 145 11.66 16.04 16.26
N ASP A 146 11.30 17.31 16.05
CA ASP A 146 10.81 17.78 14.74
C ASP A 146 11.82 17.43 13.65
N ASN A 147 11.36 16.63 12.66
CA ASN A 147 12.15 16.14 11.53
C ASN A 147 13.40 15.29 11.87
N VAL A 148 13.53 14.77 13.10
CA VAL A 148 14.64 13.87 13.47
C VAL A 148 14.09 12.53 13.92
N TRP A 149 14.49 11.48 13.19
CA TRP A 149 14.04 10.10 13.40
C TRP A 149 15.24 9.21 13.67
N LYS A 150 15.10 8.33 14.65
CA LYS A 150 16.12 7.39 15.05
C LYS A 150 15.65 5.97 14.73
N LEU A 151 16.43 5.25 13.92
CA LEU A 151 16.15 3.84 13.60
C LEU A 151 15.94 3.04 14.89
N SER A 152 14.88 2.25 14.91
CA SER A 152 14.47 1.48 16.09
C SER A 152 14.58 0.00 15.78
N SER A 153 15.49 -0.69 16.47
CA SER A 153 15.63 -2.15 16.34
C SER A 153 14.32 -2.87 16.62
N ASP A 154 13.59 -2.42 17.64
CA ASP A 154 12.28 -2.96 18.05
C ASP A 154 11.28 -2.94 16.88
N GLN A 155 11.08 -1.78 16.25
CA GLN A 155 10.12 -1.67 15.16
C GLN A 155 10.55 -2.43 13.90
N ILE A 156 11.85 -2.44 13.59
CA ILE A 156 12.38 -3.20 12.45
C ILE A 156 12.19 -4.71 12.69
N LEU A 157 12.38 -5.20 13.91
CA LEU A 157 12.15 -6.61 14.24
C LEU A 157 10.65 -6.97 14.13
N THR A 158 9.75 -6.10 14.57
CA THR A 158 8.29 -6.29 14.41
C THR A 158 7.88 -6.44 12.94
N ILE A 159 8.52 -5.68 12.05
CA ILE A 159 8.30 -5.79 10.59
C ILE A 159 8.84 -7.12 10.05
N CYS A 160 9.99 -7.56 10.56
CA CYS A 160 10.57 -8.84 10.16
C CYS A 160 9.71 -10.02 10.60
N GLU A 161 9.10 -9.95 11.79
CA GLU A 161 8.11 -10.93 12.25
C GLU A 161 6.88 -11.00 11.32
N GLN A 162 6.53 -9.90 10.66
CA GLN A 162 5.46 -9.84 9.66
C GLN A 162 5.88 -10.36 8.27
N GLY A 163 7.13 -10.82 8.12
CA GLY A 163 7.64 -11.46 6.91
C GLY A 163 8.33 -10.52 5.92
N GLN A 164 8.55 -9.25 6.27
CA GLN A 164 9.37 -8.35 5.44
C GLN A 164 10.86 -8.59 5.66
N SER A 165 11.64 -8.58 4.58
CA SER A 165 13.09 -8.82 4.68
C SER A 165 13.85 -7.53 5.00
N ILE A 166 14.92 -7.66 5.79
CA ILE A 166 15.80 -6.52 6.12
C ILE A 166 16.48 -5.97 4.87
N SER A 167 16.81 -6.83 3.89
CA SER A 167 17.40 -6.40 2.62
C SER A 167 16.47 -5.50 1.79
N GLU A 168 15.16 -5.74 1.82
CA GLU A 168 14.17 -4.85 1.18
C GLU A 168 14.11 -3.49 1.87
N ILE A 169 14.13 -3.45 3.21
CA ILE A 169 14.15 -2.20 3.99
C ILE A 169 15.42 -1.38 3.65
N VAL A 170 16.58 -2.04 3.62
CA VAL A 170 17.86 -1.41 3.25
C VAL A 170 17.83 -0.91 1.80
N SER A 171 17.30 -1.70 0.86
CA SER A 171 17.17 -1.31 -0.55
C SER A 171 16.28 -0.07 -0.72
N ARG A 172 15.16 0.00 0.00
CA ARG A 172 14.27 1.17 -0.01
C ARG A 172 14.95 2.41 0.58
N LEU A 173 15.70 2.26 1.67
CA LEU A 173 16.49 3.35 2.25
C LEU A 173 17.57 3.83 1.28
N ALA A 174 18.28 2.92 0.63
CA ALA A 174 19.32 3.23 -0.35
C ALA A 174 18.76 3.89 -1.62
N ALA A 175 17.55 3.52 -2.05
CA ALA A 175 16.89 4.12 -3.21
C ALA A 175 16.53 5.60 -3.01
N VAL A 176 16.24 5.99 -1.76
CA VAL A 176 15.90 7.38 -1.40
C VAL A 176 17.15 8.17 -0.97
N SER A 177 18.19 7.50 -0.48
CA SER A 177 19.43 8.15 -0.08
C SER A 177 20.26 8.64 -1.29
N GLU A 178 20.71 9.89 -1.23
CA GLU A 178 21.57 10.46 -2.27
C GLU A 178 23.05 10.08 -2.11
N ARG A 179 23.45 9.78 -0.87
CA ARG A 179 24.80 9.32 -0.53
C ARG A 179 24.74 7.87 -0.08
N ASP A 180 25.88 7.21 -0.14
CA ASP A 180 26.03 5.89 0.49
C ASP A 180 25.61 5.96 1.96
N LEU A 181 24.97 4.90 2.42
CA LEU A 181 24.52 4.78 3.81
C LEU A 181 25.74 4.95 4.72
N PRO A 182 25.67 5.74 5.80
CA PRO A 182 26.76 5.80 6.76
C PRO A 182 27.11 4.40 7.26
N HIS A 183 28.39 4.09 7.39
CA HIS A 183 28.88 2.80 7.87
C HIS A 183 28.20 2.34 9.18
N THR A 184 27.80 3.28 10.04
CA THR A 184 27.05 2.98 11.28
C THR A 184 25.67 2.38 11.02
N VAL A 185 24.97 2.82 9.97
CA VAL A 185 23.67 2.29 9.54
C VAL A 185 23.83 0.93 8.87
N GLU A 186 24.87 0.76 8.06
CA GLU A 186 25.18 -0.53 7.41
C GLU A 186 25.48 -1.62 8.44
N VAL A 187 26.33 -1.34 9.44
CA VAL A 187 26.62 -2.28 10.53
C VAL A 187 25.36 -2.60 11.33
N PHE A 188 24.54 -1.59 11.62
CA PHE A 188 23.28 -1.78 12.35
C PHE A 188 22.32 -2.74 11.63
N PHE A 189 22.12 -2.56 10.31
CA PHE A 189 21.26 -3.46 9.54
C PHE A 189 21.88 -4.83 9.33
N LYS A 190 23.20 -4.93 9.20
CA LYS A 190 23.91 -6.21 9.14
C LYS A 190 23.71 -7.00 10.43
N ASP A 191 23.92 -6.38 11.59
CA ASP A 191 23.74 -7.01 12.90
C ASP A 191 22.30 -7.49 13.11
N LEU A 192 21.31 -6.70 12.66
CA LEU A 192 19.90 -7.11 12.69
C LEU A 192 19.64 -8.28 11.75
N ASN A 193 20.15 -8.22 10.51
CA ASN A 193 19.96 -9.29 9.53
C ASN A 193 20.54 -10.61 10.03
N ASP A 194 21.74 -10.57 10.62
CA ASP A 194 22.37 -11.77 11.16
C ASP A 194 21.52 -12.36 12.29
N ARG A 195 21.04 -11.53 13.23
CA ARG A 195 20.19 -11.96 14.36
C ARG A 195 18.83 -12.53 13.92
N THR A 196 18.19 -11.90 12.95
CA THR A 196 16.84 -12.30 12.50
C THR A 196 16.88 -13.66 11.78
N ASN A 197 18.00 -14.00 11.14
CA ASN A 197 18.22 -15.30 10.52
C ASN A 197 18.69 -16.39 11.51
N MET A 198 18.91 -16.07 12.79
CA MET A 198 19.31 -17.09 13.79
C MET A 198 18.12 -17.89 14.32
N LEU A 199 16.90 -17.37 14.20
CA LEU A 199 15.69 -17.97 14.75
C LEU A 199 14.74 -18.30 13.60
N THR A 200 14.17 -19.49 13.63
CA THR A 200 13.20 -19.92 12.62
C THR A 200 12.01 -20.57 13.33
N ASP A 201 10.80 -20.09 13.03
CA ASP A 201 9.59 -20.76 13.46
C ASP A 201 9.42 -22.07 12.67
N VAL A 202 9.50 -23.20 13.39
CA VAL A 202 9.34 -24.55 12.84
C VAL A 202 7.91 -25.09 13.01
N GLY A 203 6.99 -24.25 13.47
CA GLY A 203 5.57 -24.53 13.61
C GLY A 203 5.15 -25.01 15.01
N PRO A 204 3.84 -25.25 15.20
CA PRO A 204 3.28 -25.60 16.50
C PRO A 204 3.73 -26.99 16.97
N ALA A 205 3.96 -27.13 18.28
CA ALA A 205 4.27 -28.39 18.93
C ALA A 205 3.52 -28.51 20.26
N GLN A 206 3.15 -29.73 20.63
CA GLN A 206 2.54 -30.03 21.92
C GLN A 206 3.62 -30.41 22.94
N LEU A 207 3.54 -29.79 24.12
CA LEU A 207 4.34 -30.16 25.28
C LEU A 207 3.57 -31.20 26.10
N ILE A 208 4.19 -32.35 26.36
CA ILE A 208 3.58 -33.45 27.13
C ILE A 208 4.42 -33.68 28.38
N GLU A 209 3.79 -33.54 29.55
CA GLU A 209 4.40 -33.83 30.84
C GLU A 209 4.39 -35.34 31.13
N ILE A 210 5.48 -35.83 31.72
CA ILE A 210 5.69 -37.21 32.11
C ILE A 210 5.81 -37.28 33.64
N ALA A 211 5.16 -38.28 34.22
CA ALA A 211 5.02 -38.44 35.66
C ALA A 211 6.37 -38.68 36.38
N ASP A 212 7.34 -39.29 35.72
CA ASP A 212 8.62 -39.68 36.31
C ASP A 212 9.76 -39.70 35.28
N GLY A 213 10.99 -39.49 35.76
CA GLY A 213 12.18 -39.42 34.92
C GLY A 213 12.59 -40.76 34.29
N GLU A 214 12.20 -41.89 34.89
CA GLU A 214 12.47 -43.22 34.34
C GLU A 214 11.65 -43.47 33.07
N THR A 215 10.36 -43.14 33.12
CA THR A 215 9.44 -43.18 31.97
C THR A 215 9.83 -42.16 30.91
N MET A 216 10.35 -40.98 31.30
CA MET A 216 10.91 -40.02 30.35
C MET A 216 12.09 -40.64 29.60
N ALA A 217 13.07 -41.18 30.31
CA ALA A 217 14.25 -41.77 29.68
C ALA A 217 13.87 -42.95 28.76
N LEU A 218 12.92 -43.78 29.18
CA LEU A 218 12.38 -44.87 28.36
C LEU A 218 11.75 -44.37 27.05
N LEU A 219 10.88 -43.36 27.13
CA LEU A 219 10.16 -42.83 25.97
C LEU A 219 11.05 -41.97 25.05
N ALA A 220 12.02 -41.24 25.60
CA ALA A 220 12.94 -40.39 24.85
C ALA A 220 14.02 -41.21 24.10
N HIS A 221 14.42 -42.37 24.64
CA HIS A 221 15.42 -43.25 24.03
C HIS A 221 14.82 -44.37 23.17
N ASP A 222 13.49 -44.52 23.12
CA ASP A 222 12.84 -45.49 22.24
C ASP A 222 13.05 -45.15 20.75
N LEU A 223 13.48 -46.14 19.96
CA LEU A 223 13.84 -46.00 18.55
C LEU A 223 12.66 -45.63 17.64
N GLN A 224 11.43 -45.95 18.05
CA GLN A 224 10.22 -45.66 17.28
C GLN A 224 9.64 -44.29 17.64
N LEU A 225 9.72 -43.88 18.91
CA LEU A 225 9.20 -42.59 19.38
C LEU A 225 10.12 -41.41 19.11
N ARG A 226 11.45 -41.59 19.20
CA ARG A 226 12.44 -40.49 19.01
C ARG A 226 12.34 -39.78 17.65
N LYS A 227 11.73 -40.42 16.64
CA LYS A 227 11.49 -39.81 15.31
C LYS A 227 10.37 -38.78 15.31
N TYR A 228 9.48 -38.85 16.29
CA TYR A 228 8.25 -38.05 16.38
C TYR A 228 8.25 -37.12 17.59
N CYS A 229 9.30 -37.15 18.40
CA CYS A 229 9.36 -36.36 19.62
C CYS A 229 10.79 -35.93 19.96
N MET A 230 10.90 -34.86 20.75
CA MET A 230 12.17 -34.30 21.22
C MET A 230 12.10 -34.13 22.75
N PRO A 231 13.16 -34.48 23.50
CA PRO A 231 13.18 -34.27 24.94
C PRO A 231 13.24 -32.76 25.25
N ALA A 232 12.47 -32.32 26.24
CA ALA A 232 12.42 -30.95 26.73
C ALA A 232 12.60 -30.91 28.25
N GLY A 233 13.85 -30.99 28.71
CA GLY A 233 14.18 -31.14 30.12
C GLY A 233 13.82 -32.53 30.66
N ASP A 234 13.78 -32.68 31.98
CA ASP A 234 13.78 -34.01 32.63
C ASP A 234 12.40 -34.69 32.69
N ARG A 235 11.33 -33.95 32.41
CA ARG A 235 9.93 -34.43 32.58
C ARG A 235 8.99 -34.04 31.45
N HIS A 236 9.49 -33.46 30.36
CA HIS A 236 8.64 -33.10 29.23
C HIS A 236 9.19 -33.60 27.91
N ILE A 237 8.27 -33.91 27.01
CA ILE A 237 8.56 -34.24 25.61
C ILE A 237 7.77 -33.28 24.72
N VAL A 238 8.43 -32.77 23.69
CA VAL A 238 7.83 -31.93 22.65
C VAL A 238 7.50 -32.81 21.44
N VAL A 239 6.26 -32.71 20.98
CA VAL A 239 5.76 -33.44 19.80
C VAL A 239 5.30 -32.41 18.75
N PRO A 240 5.99 -32.30 17.61
CA PRO A 240 5.56 -31.43 16.52
C PRO A 240 4.14 -31.80 16.03
N ALA A 241 3.31 -30.81 15.69
CA ALA A 241 1.91 -31.05 15.30
C ALA A 241 1.79 -32.02 14.11
N HIS A 242 2.71 -31.96 13.15
CA HIS A 242 2.74 -32.86 12.00
C HIS A 242 3.01 -34.34 12.38
N ALA A 243 3.66 -34.58 13.52
CA ALA A 243 4.04 -35.91 14.01
C ALA A 243 3.07 -36.47 15.07
N GLU A 244 2.11 -35.67 15.56
CA GLU A 244 1.26 -36.00 16.71
C GLU A 244 0.47 -37.31 16.54
N LYS A 245 -0.15 -37.53 15.37
CA LYS A 245 -0.94 -38.74 15.10
C LYS A 245 -0.09 -40.01 15.15
N SER A 246 1.11 -39.93 14.57
CA SER A 246 2.07 -41.04 14.54
C SER A 246 2.63 -41.30 15.94
N PHE A 247 2.97 -40.25 16.68
CA PHE A 247 3.39 -40.34 18.07
C PHE A 247 2.34 -41.04 18.94
N ARG A 248 1.08 -40.57 18.93
CA ARG A 248 0.00 -41.19 19.71
C ARG A 248 -0.26 -42.65 19.33
N LYS A 249 -0.12 -43.01 18.05
CA LYS A 249 -0.28 -44.41 17.59
C LYS A 249 0.84 -45.31 18.11
N THR A 250 2.08 -44.85 18.06
CA THR A 250 3.24 -45.59 18.59
C THR A 250 3.15 -45.71 20.11
N LEU A 251 2.77 -44.62 20.79
CA LEU A 251 2.62 -44.59 22.24
C LEU A 251 1.55 -45.58 22.74
N LYS A 252 0.41 -45.67 22.04
CA LYS A 252 -0.64 -46.67 22.33
C LYS A 252 -0.14 -48.11 22.20
N LYS A 253 0.76 -48.40 21.25
CA LYS A 253 1.36 -49.75 21.11
C LYS A 253 2.26 -50.11 22.29
N MET A 254 2.83 -49.12 22.95
CA MET A 254 3.66 -49.29 24.16
C MET A 254 2.83 -49.31 25.45
N GLY A 255 1.50 -49.20 25.36
CA GLY A 255 0.59 -49.24 26.51
C GLY A 255 0.34 -47.89 27.18
N TYR A 256 0.87 -46.79 26.62
CA TYR A 256 0.70 -45.45 27.19
C TYR A 256 -0.35 -44.64 26.41
N ALA A 257 -1.03 -43.73 27.10
CA ALA A 257 -2.00 -42.82 26.50
C ALA A 257 -1.86 -41.42 27.11
N VAL A 258 -1.85 -40.40 26.26
CA VAL A 258 -1.80 -38.99 26.66
C VAL A 258 -3.22 -38.47 26.77
N LYS A 259 -3.59 -37.99 27.95
CA LYS A 259 -4.82 -37.22 28.15
C LYS A 259 -4.59 -35.82 27.59
N SER A 260 -5.52 -35.32 26.78
CA SER A 260 -5.46 -33.92 26.36
C SER A 260 -5.69 -33.02 27.57
N ALA A 261 -4.88 -31.96 27.71
CA ALA A 261 -5.19 -30.87 28.62
C ALA A 261 -6.52 -30.24 28.15
N ILE A 262 -7.44 -30.01 29.10
CA ILE A 262 -8.68 -29.26 28.89
C ILE A 262 -8.33 -27.78 28.97
#